data_AF-A0A4R6R8C0-F1
#
_entry.id   AF-A0A4R6R8C0-F1
#
_cell.length_a   1.000
_cell.length_b   1.000
_cell.length_c   1.000
_cell.angle_alpha   90.00
_cell.angle_beta   90.00
_cell.angle_gamma   90.00
#
_symmetry.space_group_name_H-M   'P 1'
#
loop_
_entity.id
_entity.type
_entity.pdbx_description
1 polymer ?
#
loop_
_entity_poly.entity_id
_entity_poly.type
_entity_poly.pdbx_seq_one_letter_code
_entity_poly.pdbx_strand_id
1 'polypeptide(L)'
;MPETPTPMPETHPLFPSASALPAHPTMRELSRHAPHIGRLDAIHLRPARLQAVQSVDSAIALVDQGLQGDRTAARAPSRPGGSKRQVTLMQAEHLGVIAALTHRDSVDAAALRRNLLVSGLNLVACKALFKDTPLLLCIGTEVQLELTGPCDPCSRMEAVLGPGGYHAMRGHGGMTARVLRGGVLRVGDAVRCLPG
;
A
#
# COMPACT_ATOMS: atom_id res chain seq x y z
N MET A 1 19.56 -11.41 39.75
CA MET A 1 18.23 -10.80 40.00
C MET A 1 17.58 -10.62 38.63
N PRO A 2 16.40 -11.19 38.36
CA PRO A 2 15.73 -10.95 37.08
C PRO A 2 15.25 -9.50 37.04
N GLU A 3 15.66 -8.77 36.01
CA GLU A 3 15.21 -7.39 35.77
C GLU A 3 13.70 -7.38 35.58
N THR A 4 13.03 -6.53 36.33
CA THR A 4 11.60 -6.28 36.20
C THR A 4 11.36 -5.64 34.83
N PRO A 5 10.47 -6.17 33.97
CA PRO A 5 10.22 -5.58 32.67
C PRO A 5 9.71 -4.15 32.86
N THR A 6 10.39 -3.21 32.20
CA THR A 6 9.99 -1.80 32.13
C THR A 6 8.50 -1.72 31.75
N PRO A 7 7.66 -1.00 32.51
CA PRO A 7 6.25 -0.87 32.16
C PRO A 7 6.13 -0.28 30.75
N MET A 8 5.33 -0.94 29.91
CA MET A 8 5.03 -0.44 28.58
C MET A 8 4.39 0.95 28.70
N PRO A 9 4.76 1.92 27.84
CA PRO A 9 4.15 3.24 27.89
C PRO A 9 2.65 3.12 27.68
N GLU A 10 1.88 3.69 28.61
CA GLU A 10 0.43 3.78 28.55
C GLU A 10 0.02 4.53 27.27
N THR A 11 -0.71 3.83 26.39
CA THR A 11 -1.54 4.37 25.31
C THR A 11 -0.92 5.49 24.46
N HIS A 12 -0.21 5.12 23.39
CA HIS A 12 0.06 6.07 22.30
C HIS A 12 -1.24 6.36 21.54
N PRO A 13 -1.60 7.62 21.25
CA PRO A 13 -2.89 8.04 20.66
C PRO A 13 -3.23 7.48 19.27
N LEU A 14 -2.35 6.64 18.71
CA LEU A 14 -2.53 5.93 17.45
C LEU A 14 -3.07 4.50 17.65
N PHE A 15 -2.99 3.94 18.86
CA PHE A 15 -3.56 2.62 19.16
C PHE A 15 -4.96 2.81 19.75
N PRO A 16 -6.03 2.23 19.17
CA PRO A 16 -7.25 2.04 19.93
C PRO A 16 -6.92 1.21 21.17
N SER A 17 -7.58 1.52 22.28
CA SER A 17 -7.46 0.75 23.53
C SER A 17 -7.53 -0.74 23.21
N ALA A 18 -6.51 -1.48 23.64
CA ALA A 18 -6.44 -2.93 23.57
C ALA A 18 -7.56 -3.51 24.44
N SER A 19 -8.75 -3.61 23.88
CA SER A 19 -9.93 -4.15 24.54
C SER A 19 -10.38 -5.39 23.79
N ALA A 20 -10.24 -6.53 24.47
CA ALA A 20 -10.79 -7.86 24.15
C ALA A 20 -9.92 -8.90 23.40
N LEU A 21 -8.59 -8.78 23.36
CA LEU A 21 -7.76 -9.94 22.98
C LEU A 21 -7.43 -10.81 24.21
N PRO A 22 -7.53 -12.15 24.12
CA PRO A 22 -7.07 -13.04 25.18
C PRO A 22 -5.55 -12.88 25.41
N ALA A 23 -5.05 -13.31 26.57
CA ALA A 23 -3.64 -13.15 26.96
C ALA A 23 -2.64 -13.73 25.93
N HIS A 24 -3.07 -14.72 25.14
CA HIS A 24 -2.31 -15.28 24.02
C HIS A 24 -3.23 -15.37 22.79
N PRO A 25 -3.35 -14.29 22.00
CA PRO A 25 -4.21 -14.31 20.83
C PRO A 25 -3.63 -15.20 19.74
N THR A 26 -4.49 -15.95 19.08
CA THR A 26 -4.15 -16.74 17.91
C THR A 26 -3.79 -15.82 16.74
N MET A 27 -3.05 -16.35 15.76
CA MET A 27 -2.76 -15.62 14.52
C MET A 27 -4.02 -15.15 13.79
N ARG A 28 -5.13 -15.89 13.92
CA ARG A 28 -6.42 -15.51 13.34
C ARG A 28 -6.99 -14.27 14.02
N GLU A 29 -6.99 -14.23 15.35
CA GLU A 29 -7.46 -13.07 16.11
C GLU A 29 -6.60 -11.85 15.81
N LEU A 30 -5.27 -11.99 15.81
CA LEU A 30 -4.35 -10.91 15.45
C LEU A 30 -4.59 -10.38 14.03
N SER A 31 -4.82 -11.27 13.06
CA SER A 31 -5.04 -10.88 11.65
C SER A 31 -6.34 -10.10 11.40
N ARG A 32 -7.28 -10.08 12.36
CA ARG A 32 -8.55 -9.33 12.27
C ARG A 32 -8.42 -7.89 12.76
N HIS A 33 -7.34 -7.57 13.48
CA HIS A 33 -7.14 -6.24 14.01
C HIS A 33 -6.73 -5.30 12.90
N ALA A 34 -7.49 -4.22 12.75
CA ALA A 34 -7.14 -3.18 11.81
C ALA A 34 -5.81 -2.54 12.24
N PRO A 35 -4.84 -2.39 11.33
CA PRO A 35 -3.69 -1.53 11.57
C PRO A 35 -4.15 -0.08 11.80
N HIS A 36 -3.20 0.77 12.18
CA HIS A 36 -3.39 2.21 12.25
C HIS A 36 -4.08 2.78 11.00
N ILE A 37 -4.77 3.90 11.19
CA ILE A 37 -5.34 4.67 10.07
C ILE A 37 -4.17 5.36 9.36
N GLY A 38 -4.01 5.05 8.08
CA GLY A 38 -3.03 5.70 7.23
C GLY A 38 -3.60 6.90 6.47
N ARG A 39 -2.77 7.46 5.59
CA ARG A 39 -3.09 8.59 4.74
C ARG A 39 -2.58 8.36 3.33
N LEU A 40 -3.37 8.76 2.33
CA LEU A 40 -2.93 8.80 0.93
C LEU A 40 -2.09 10.06 0.71
N ASP A 41 -0.78 9.89 0.53
CA ASP A 41 0.18 10.99 0.44
C ASP A 41 0.34 11.52 -0.99
N ALA A 42 0.25 10.64 -1.98
CA ALA A 42 0.43 11.00 -3.38
C ALA A 42 -0.33 10.06 -4.31
N ILE A 43 -0.77 10.60 -5.44
CA ILE A 43 -1.38 9.86 -6.55
C ILE A 43 -0.55 10.08 -7.80
N HIS A 44 -0.14 8.98 -8.41
CA HIS A 44 0.71 8.94 -9.59
C HIS A 44 0.03 8.16 -10.71
N LEU A 45 -0.15 8.80 -11.86
CA LEU A 45 -0.68 8.18 -13.07
C LEU A 45 0.48 7.92 -14.04
N ARG A 46 0.45 6.77 -14.72
CA ARG A 46 1.43 6.40 -15.75
C ARG A 46 0.70 6.34 -17.09
N PRO A 47 0.62 7.43 -17.85
CA PRO A 47 -0.31 7.51 -18.99
C PRO A 47 0.01 6.48 -20.09
N ALA A 48 1.30 6.21 -20.33
CA ALA A 48 1.73 5.15 -21.23
C ALA A 48 3.03 4.45 -20.76
N ARG A 49 3.44 3.42 -21.52
CA ARG A 49 4.74 2.78 -21.33
C ARG A 49 5.84 3.82 -21.56
N LEU A 50 6.84 3.85 -20.67
CA LEU A 50 7.99 4.75 -20.70
C LEU A 50 7.71 6.25 -20.53
N GLN A 51 6.45 6.70 -20.61
CA GLN A 51 6.11 8.09 -20.33
C GLN A 51 6.35 8.48 -18.87
N ALA A 52 6.58 9.77 -18.68
CA ALA A 52 6.72 10.41 -17.38
C ALA A 52 5.49 10.13 -16.50
N VAL A 53 5.73 10.01 -15.20
CA VAL A 53 4.66 9.90 -14.22
C VAL A 53 4.03 11.28 -14.05
N GLN A 54 2.70 11.31 -13.93
CA GLN A 54 1.94 12.51 -13.61
C GLN A 54 1.46 12.42 -12.16
N SER A 55 1.88 13.38 -11.33
CA SER A 55 1.35 13.55 -9.99
C SER A 55 0.06 14.37 -10.06
N VAL A 56 -1.00 13.89 -9.41
CA VAL A 56 -2.32 14.53 -9.42
C VAL A 56 -2.90 14.58 -8.01
N ASP A 57 -3.75 15.57 -7.73
CA ASP A 57 -4.40 15.70 -6.41
C ASP A 57 -5.59 14.74 -6.24
N SER A 58 -6.13 14.22 -7.35
CA SER A 58 -7.25 13.28 -7.34
C SER A 58 -7.24 12.37 -8.57
N ALA A 59 -7.83 11.18 -8.43
CA ALA A 59 -8.07 10.26 -9.53
C ALA A 59 -9.34 9.44 -9.31
N ILE A 60 -9.91 8.91 -10.41
CA ILE A 60 -11.07 8.02 -10.36
C ILE A 60 -10.59 6.57 -10.41
N ALA A 61 -10.95 5.79 -9.40
CA ALA A 61 -10.79 4.34 -9.40
C ALA A 61 -11.95 3.69 -10.18
N LEU A 62 -11.61 2.90 -11.18
CA LEU A 62 -12.52 2.17 -12.05
C LEU A 62 -12.50 0.69 -11.67
N VAL A 63 -13.67 0.15 -11.33
CA VAL A 63 -13.84 -1.28 -11.00
C VAL A 63 -13.26 -2.14 -12.12
N ASP A 64 -12.50 -3.16 -11.73
CA ASP A 64 -11.84 -4.12 -12.62
C ASP A 64 -10.79 -3.56 -13.59
N GLN A 65 -10.49 -2.26 -13.55
CA GLN A 65 -9.65 -1.59 -14.54
C GLN A 65 -8.42 -0.91 -13.92
N GLY A 66 -8.56 -0.23 -12.79
CA GLY A 66 -7.48 0.52 -12.14
C GLY A 66 -7.82 2.00 -11.99
N LEU A 67 -6.84 2.89 -12.16
CA LEU A 67 -7.08 4.34 -12.08
C LEU A 67 -7.26 4.94 -13.47
N GLN A 68 -8.29 5.77 -13.64
CA GLN A 68 -8.49 6.55 -14.86
C GLN A 68 -7.25 7.39 -15.16
N GLY A 69 -6.80 7.37 -16.42
CA GLY A 69 -5.57 8.04 -16.86
C GLY A 69 -4.28 7.23 -16.63
N ASP A 70 -4.31 6.12 -15.88
CA ASP A 70 -3.20 5.16 -15.87
C ASP A 70 -3.33 4.19 -17.05
N ARG A 71 -2.19 3.85 -17.67
CA ARG A 71 -2.09 2.88 -18.77
C ARG A 71 -2.76 1.54 -18.49
N THR A 72 -2.91 1.16 -17.22
CA THR A 72 -3.54 -0.10 -16.81
C THR A 72 -5.05 -0.07 -17.06
N ALA A 73 -5.69 1.09 -16.88
CA ALA A 73 -7.11 1.29 -17.15
C ALA A 73 -7.41 1.68 -18.62
N ALA A 74 -6.38 1.93 -19.45
CA ALA A 74 -6.55 2.33 -20.85
C ALA A 74 -7.08 1.21 -21.77
N ARG A 75 -7.15 -0.04 -21.28
CA ARG A 75 -7.65 -1.18 -22.05
C ARG A 75 -8.79 -1.84 -21.29
N ALA A 76 -9.80 -2.26 -22.03
CA ALA A 76 -10.88 -3.06 -21.46
C ALA A 76 -10.33 -4.33 -20.79
N PRO A 77 -10.95 -4.79 -19.68
CA PRO A 77 -10.58 -6.04 -19.03
C PRO A 77 -10.58 -7.20 -20.02
N SER A 78 -9.47 -7.93 -20.13
CA SER A 78 -9.38 -9.11 -21.01
C SER A 78 -10.06 -10.36 -20.43
N ARG A 79 -10.58 -10.27 -19.19
CA ARG A 79 -11.29 -11.33 -18.48
C ARG A 79 -12.19 -10.74 -17.38
N PRO A 80 -13.23 -11.47 -16.93
CA PRO A 80 -14.02 -11.07 -15.77
C PRO A 80 -13.12 -10.79 -14.55
N GLY A 81 -13.41 -9.72 -13.81
CA GLY A 81 -12.62 -9.27 -12.67
C GLY A 81 -11.27 -8.62 -13.01
N GLY A 82 -10.97 -8.40 -14.30
CA GLY A 82 -9.78 -7.67 -14.76
C GLY A 82 -8.44 -8.25 -14.30
N SER A 83 -7.36 -7.47 -14.40
CA SER A 83 -6.05 -7.90 -13.88
C SER A 83 -6.08 -8.03 -12.35
N LYS A 84 -5.18 -8.82 -11.74
CA LYS A 84 -4.94 -8.73 -10.28
C LYS A 84 -4.13 -7.47 -9.93
N ARG A 85 -3.44 -6.87 -10.91
CA ARG A 85 -2.52 -5.74 -10.72
C ARG A 85 -3.09 -4.46 -11.33
N GLN A 86 -4.30 -4.09 -10.91
CA GLN A 86 -5.03 -2.93 -11.44
C GLN A 86 -4.46 -1.61 -10.89
N VAL A 87 -4.14 -1.61 -9.59
CA VAL A 87 -3.53 -0.48 -8.88
C VAL A 87 -2.27 -0.97 -8.18
N THR A 88 -1.26 -0.10 -8.10
CA THR A 88 -0.02 -0.37 -7.36
C THR A 88 0.15 0.63 -6.23
N LEU A 89 0.46 0.15 -5.03
CA LEU A 89 0.57 0.96 -3.83
C LEU A 89 1.98 0.84 -3.25
N MET A 90 2.46 1.88 -2.59
CA MET A 90 3.74 1.90 -1.88
C MET A 90 3.56 2.47 -0.48
N GLN A 91 4.23 1.87 0.49
CA GLN A 91 4.30 2.38 1.84
C GLN A 91 5.39 3.47 1.91
N ALA A 92 5.04 4.66 2.37
CA ALA A 92 5.94 5.83 2.39
C ALA A 92 7.18 5.59 3.27
N GLU A 93 7.00 4.86 4.37
CA GLU A 93 8.07 4.48 5.31
C GLU A 93 9.17 3.65 4.62
N HIS A 94 8.86 2.96 3.53
CA HIS A 94 9.87 2.23 2.75
C HIS A 94 10.78 3.13 1.92
N LEU A 95 10.41 4.39 1.65
CA LEU A 95 11.27 5.31 0.90
C LEU A 95 12.57 5.59 1.66
N GLY A 96 12.51 5.76 2.98
CA GLY A 96 13.69 5.93 3.82
C GLY A 96 14.60 4.69 3.83
N VAL A 97 14.00 3.49 3.88
CA VAL A 97 14.75 2.23 3.79
C VAL A 97 15.47 2.11 2.45
N ILE A 98 14.79 2.40 1.34
CA ILE A 98 15.38 2.33 0.00
C ILE A 98 16.47 3.40 -0.17
N ALA A 99 16.26 4.61 0.36
CA ALA A 99 17.27 5.67 0.34
C ALA A 99 18.55 5.24 1.06
N ALA A 100 18.42 4.68 2.27
CA ALA A 100 19.55 4.15 3.04
C ALA A 100 20.28 3.02 2.30
N LEU A 101 19.55 2.05 1.74
CA LEU A 101 20.11 0.91 1.01
C LEU A 101 20.72 1.29 -0.36
N THR A 102 20.40 2.47 -0.88
CA THR A 102 20.97 3.00 -2.13
C THR A 102 22.01 4.10 -1.89
N HIS A 103 22.33 4.40 -0.63
CA HIS A 103 23.24 5.49 -0.24
C HIS A 103 22.81 6.86 -0.80
N ARG A 104 21.52 7.18 -0.70
CA ARG A 104 20.93 8.45 -1.14
C ARG A 104 20.28 9.14 0.05
N ASP A 105 20.26 10.46 0.04
CA ASP A 105 19.55 11.24 1.08
C ASP A 105 18.04 11.03 1.01
N SER A 106 17.50 10.85 -0.20
CA SER A 106 16.08 10.62 -0.43
C SER A 106 15.84 9.90 -1.75
N VAL A 107 14.65 9.32 -1.88
CA VAL A 107 14.15 8.68 -3.10
C VAL A 107 12.80 9.31 -3.46
N ASP A 108 12.70 9.83 -4.67
CA ASP A 108 11.43 10.30 -5.22
C ASP A 108 10.47 9.13 -5.45
N ALA A 109 9.31 9.18 -4.78
CA ALA A 109 8.27 8.17 -4.91
C ALA A 109 7.72 8.06 -6.35
N ALA A 110 7.64 9.19 -7.09
CA ALA A 110 7.14 9.19 -8.46
C ALA A 110 8.09 8.41 -9.40
N ALA A 111 9.39 8.47 -9.15
CA ALA A 111 10.40 7.69 -9.88
C ALA A 111 10.20 6.16 -9.74
N LEU A 112 9.59 5.69 -8.65
CA LEU A 112 9.28 4.28 -8.39
C LEU A 112 8.00 3.81 -9.09
N ARG A 113 7.25 4.73 -9.71
CA ARG A 113 6.10 4.47 -10.60
C ARG A 113 5.01 3.60 -9.95
N ARG A 114 4.78 3.78 -8.65
CA ARG A 114 3.63 3.22 -7.91
C ARG A 114 2.50 4.23 -7.90
N ASN A 115 1.26 3.76 -8.02
CA ASN A 115 0.11 4.65 -8.22
C ASN A 115 -0.26 5.43 -6.97
N LEU A 116 -0.23 4.77 -5.81
CA LEU A 116 -0.65 5.37 -4.55
C LEU A 116 0.50 5.26 -3.56
N LEU A 117 0.88 6.38 -2.95
CA LEU A 117 1.80 6.41 -1.81
C LEU A 117 0.99 6.54 -0.53
N VAL A 118 1.20 5.64 0.43
CA VAL A 118 0.42 5.58 1.67
C VAL A 118 1.37 5.59 2.86
N SER A 119 1.09 6.44 3.85
CA SER A 119 1.81 6.49 5.14
C SER A 119 0.90 6.10 6.30
N GLY A 120 1.49 5.86 7.46
CA GLY A 120 0.78 5.73 8.73
C GLY A 120 0.09 4.39 8.95
N LEU A 121 0.26 3.43 8.05
CA LEU A 121 -0.22 2.05 8.21
C LEU A 121 0.76 1.03 7.63
N ASN A 122 0.71 -0.20 8.13
CA ASN A 122 1.45 -1.32 7.53
C ASN A 122 0.63 -1.88 6.36
N LEU A 123 1.06 -1.56 5.13
CA LEU A 123 0.36 -1.95 3.92
C LEU A 123 0.39 -3.47 3.68
N VAL A 124 1.47 -4.15 4.10
CA VAL A 124 1.59 -5.62 3.98
C VAL A 124 0.59 -6.32 4.89
N ALA A 125 0.35 -5.78 6.09
CA ALA A 125 -0.65 -6.30 7.03
C ALA A 125 -2.09 -6.17 6.52
N CYS A 126 -2.34 -5.28 5.54
CA CYS A 126 -3.66 -5.11 4.94
C CYS A 126 -3.99 -6.19 3.89
N LYS A 127 -3.04 -7.08 3.56
CA LYS A 127 -3.30 -8.23 2.71
C LYS A 127 -3.78 -9.39 3.58
N ALA A 128 -4.95 -9.94 3.24
CA ALA A 128 -5.50 -11.11 3.92
C ALA A 128 -4.45 -12.24 4.05
N LEU A 129 -4.26 -12.68 5.30
CA LEU A 129 -3.41 -13.81 5.66
C LEU A 129 -4.18 -15.14 5.46
N PHE A 130 -5.47 -15.14 5.80
CA PHE A 130 -6.36 -16.29 5.69
C PHE A 130 -7.43 -16.04 4.63
N LYS A 131 -7.76 -17.07 3.84
CA LYS A 131 -8.70 -16.95 2.70
C LYS A 131 -10.14 -16.65 3.13
N ASP A 132 -10.52 -17.11 4.32
CA ASP A 132 -11.84 -16.95 4.95
C ASP A 132 -11.95 -15.64 5.75
N THR A 133 -10.93 -14.77 5.72
CA THR A 133 -10.94 -13.48 6.39
C THR A 133 -10.41 -12.42 5.42
N PRO A 134 -11.22 -12.02 4.41
CA PRO A 134 -10.83 -10.99 3.46
C PRO A 134 -10.64 -9.65 4.17
N LEU A 135 -9.75 -8.83 3.62
CA LEU A 135 -9.48 -7.48 4.08
C LEU A 135 -9.68 -6.50 2.92
N LEU A 136 -10.31 -5.38 3.22
CA LEU A 136 -10.57 -4.27 2.32
C LEU A 136 -9.72 -3.08 2.73
N LEU A 137 -8.94 -2.58 1.78
CA LEU A 137 -8.27 -1.30 1.92
C LEU A 137 -9.20 -0.19 1.40
N CYS A 138 -9.83 0.51 2.32
CA CYS A 138 -10.73 1.62 2.06
C CYS A 138 -9.94 2.93 1.98
N ILE A 139 -10.16 3.70 0.93
CA ILE A 139 -9.53 5.01 0.72
C ILE A 139 -10.64 6.05 0.58
N GLY A 140 -10.63 7.04 1.46
CA GLY A 140 -11.71 8.02 1.52
C GLY A 140 -13.05 7.36 1.83
N THR A 141 -14.14 7.90 1.26
CA THR A 141 -15.51 7.41 1.49
C THR A 141 -16.00 6.43 0.41
N GLU A 142 -15.36 6.41 -0.76
CA GLU A 142 -15.90 5.72 -1.95
C GLU A 142 -15.12 4.46 -2.33
N VAL A 143 -13.79 4.50 -2.25
CA VAL A 143 -12.94 3.50 -2.90
C VAL A 143 -12.64 2.33 -1.97
N GLN A 144 -12.83 1.12 -2.47
CA GLN A 144 -12.44 -0.12 -1.78
C GLN A 144 -11.55 -0.96 -2.69
N LEU A 145 -10.37 -1.29 -2.18
CA LEU A 145 -9.38 -2.11 -2.86
C LEU A 145 -9.15 -3.42 -2.12
N GLU A 146 -8.81 -4.48 -2.84
CA GLU A 146 -8.27 -5.71 -2.26
C GLU A 146 -6.80 -5.85 -2.67
N LEU A 147 -5.90 -6.02 -1.69
CA LEU A 147 -4.49 -6.29 -1.96
C LEU A 147 -4.29 -7.72 -2.47
N THR A 148 -3.68 -7.86 -3.63
CA THR A 148 -3.53 -9.14 -4.33
C THR A 148 -2.16 -9.78 -4.15
N GLY A 149 -1.14 -9.01 -3.79
CA GLY A 149 0.24 -9.53 -3.65
C GLY A 149 1.33 -8.46 -3.74
N PRO A 150 2.61 -8.85 -3.59
CA PRO A 150 3.73 -7.93 -3.65
C PRO A 150 3.89 -7.29 -5.03
N CYS A 151 4.45 -6.08 -5.06
CA CYS A 151 4.82 -5.38 -6.28
C CYS A 151 6.34 -5.45 -6.49
N ASP A 152 6.82 -6.62 -6.89
CA ASP A 152 8.25 -6.89 -7.02
C ASP A 152 8.97 -5.88 -7.92
N PRO A 153 10.20 -5.44 -7.56
CA PRO A 153 11.00 -4.58 -8.42
C PRO A 153 11.40 -5.33 -9.69
N CYS A 154 11.56 -4.58 -10.79
CA CYS A 154 12.08 -5.11 -12.05
C CYS A 154 13.40 -4.43 -12.40
N SER A 155 14.05 -4.86 -13.48
CA SER A 155 15.31 -4.27 -13.98
C SER A 155 15.26 -2.75 -14.18
N ARG A 156 14.07 -2.18 -14.35
CA ARG A 156 13.90 -0.72 -14.41
C ARG A 156 14.28 -0.02 -13.11
N MET A 157 14.12 -0.66 -11.96
CA MET A 157 14.48 -0.06 -10.67
C MET A 157 15.99 0.10 -10.54
N GLU A 158 16.78 -0.80 -11.13
CA GLU A 158 18.23 -0.62 -11.29
C GLU A 158 18.53 0.63 -12.15
N ALA A 159 17.86 0.79 -13.29
CA ALA A 159 18.05 1.94 -14.15
C ALA A 159 17.64 3.29 -13.51
N VAL A 160 16.65 3.26 -12.60
CA VAL A 160 16.15 4.47 -11.91
C VAL A 160 17.01 4.81 -10.70
N LEU A 161 17.38 3.81 -9.90
CA LEU A 161 18.06 4.01 -8.61
C LEU A 161 19.58 3.85 -8.69
N GLY A 162 20.10 3.37 -9.81
CA GLY A 162 21.50 3.03 -9.99
C GLY A 162 21.84 1.61 -9.50
N PRO A 163 23.14 1.24 -9.54
CA PRO A 163 23.62 -0.05 -9.08
C PRO A 163 23.11 -0.42 -7.68
N GLY A 164 22.53 -1.62 -7.54
CA GLY A 164 21.96 -2.11 -6.27
C GLY A 164 20.52 -1.68 -6.03
N GLY A 165 19.94 -0.83 -6.88
CA GLY A 165 18.56 -0.36 -6.79
C GLY A 165 17.52 -1.48 -6.79
N TYR A 166 17.73 -2.52 -7.59
CA TYR A 166 16.87 -3.71 -7.58
C TYR A 166 16.86 -4.39 -6.20
N HIS A 167 18.03 -4.58 -5.61
CA HIS A 167 18.18 -5.25 -4.31
C HIS A 167 17.61 -4.40 -3.17
N ALA A 168 17.86 -3.09 -3.19
CA ALA A 168 17.31 -2.16 -2.21
C ALA A 168 15.76 -2.19 -2.14
N MET A 169 15.10 -2.49 -3.26
CA MET A 169 13.64 -2.56 -3.33
C MET A 169 13.05 -3.94 -3.02
N ARG A 170 13.86 -5.00 -2.84
CA ARG A 170 13.35 -6.33 -2.51
C ARG A 170 12.68 -6.31 -1.14
N GLY A 171 11.42 -6.71 -1.08
CA GLY A 171 10.58 -6.57 0.13
C GLY A 171 9.99 -5.17 0.35
N HIS A 172 10.49 -4.16 -0.36
CA HIS A 172 10.09 -2.76 -0.21
C HIS A 172 9.35 -2.18 -1.41
N GLY A 173 9.16 -2.95 -2.49
CA GLY A 173 8.52 -2.51 -3.74
C GLY A 173 7.02 -2.20 -3.67
N GLY A 174 6.38 -2.42 -2.53
CA GLY A 174 4.96 -2.14 -2.30
C GLY A 174 4.04 -3.29 -2.68
N MET A 175 2.77 -2.98 -2.90
CA MET A 175 1.68 -3.95 -3.10
C MET A 175 0.92 -3.71 -4.40
N THR A 176 0.29 -4.77 -4.90
CA THR A 176 -0.66 -4.74 -6.01
C THR A 176 -2.07 -4.92 -5.48
N ALA A 177 -3.05 -4.30 -6.15
CA ALA A 177 -4.45 -4.37 -5.74
C ALA A 177 -5.40 -4.42 -6.93
N ARG A 178 -6.63 -4.89 -6.66
CA ARG A 178 -7.79 -4.74 -7.53
C ARG A 178 -8.81 -3.78 -6.93
N VAL A 179 -9.54 -3.07 -7.79
CA VAL A 179 -10.61 -2.14 -7.42
C VAL A 179 -11.91 -2.93 -7.30
N LEU A 180 -12.44 -3.05 -6.08
CA LEU A 180 -13.72 -3.69 -5.81
C LEU A 180 -14.88 -2.71 -5.88
N ARG A 181 -14.68 -1.51 -5.33
CA ARG A 181 -15.60 -0.38 -5.43
C ARG A 181 -14.84 0.82 -5.97
N GLY A 182 -15.33 1.34 -7.10
CA GLY A 182 -14.80 2.53 -7.74
C GLY A 182 -15.32 3.81 -7.10
N GLY A 183 -14.72 4.94 -7.49
CA GLY A 183 -15.02 6.25 -6.93
C GLY A 183 -13.83 7.19 -7.02
N VAL A 184 -13.99 8.41 -6.49
CA VAL A 184 -12.89 9.39 -6.45
C VAL A 184 -12.03 9.16 -5.20
N LEU A 185 -10.71 9.15 -5.40
CA LEU A 185 -9.73 9.24 -4.32
C LEU A 185 -8.93 10.55 -4.45
N ARG A 186 -8.52 11.12 -3.32
CA ARG A 186 -7.82 12.41 -3.22
C ARG A 186 -6.62 12.31 -2.30
N VAL A 187 -5.56 13.07 -2.61
CA VAL A 187 -4.44 13.25 -1.68
C VAL A 187 -4.98 13.79 -0.35
N GLY A 188 -4.54 13.19 0.75
CA GLY A 188 -5.02 13.47 2.09
C GLY A 188 -6.14 12.54 2.58
N ASP A 189 -6.74 11.72 1.72
CA ASP A 189 -7.75 10.76 2.13
C ASP A 189 -7.21 9.79 3.19
N ALA A 190 -8.05 9.51 4.19
CA ALA A 190 -7.77 8.48 5.18
C ALA A 190 -7.76 7.09 4.51
N VAL A 191 -6.81 6.26 4.91
CA VAL A 191 -6.69 4.88 4.46
C VAL A 191 -6.93 3.95 5.64
N ARG A 192 -7.92 3.06 5.50
CA ARG A 192 -8.34 2.12 6.55
C ARG A 192 -8.32 0.71 6.02
N CYS A 193 -7.89 -0.24 6.83
CA CYS A 193 -8.02 -1.65 6.52
C CYS A 193 -9.13 -2.25 7.37
N LEU A 194 -10.17 -2.74 6.73
CA LEU A 194 -11.39 -3.25 7.37
C LEU A 194 -11.64 -4.71 6.94
N PRO A 195 -12.36 -5.51 7.74
CA PRO A 195 -12.88 -6.80 7.29
C PRO A 195 -13.77 -6.63 6.04
N GLY A 196 -13.65 -7.57 5.09
CA GLY A 196 -14.42 -7.58 3.85
C GLY A 196 -15.59 -8.54 3.80
#